data_AF-A0A1G7GQ74-F1
#
_entry.id   AF-A0A1G7GQ74-F1
#
_cell.length_a   1.000
_cell.length_b   1.000
_cell.length_c   1.000
_cell.angle_alpha   90.00
_cell.angle_beta   90.00
_cell.angle_gamma   90.00
#
_symmetry.space_group_name_H-M   'P 1'
#
loop_
_entity.id
_entity.type
_entity.pdbx_description
1 polymer ?
#
loop_
_entity_poly.entity_id
_entity_poly.type
_entity_poly.pdbx_seq_one_letter_code
_entity_poly.pdbx_strand_id
1 'polypeptide(L)'
;MDNFYSLLIIGSLIVLLILQFDIQQRRKVKKVLKQTNDVQPLLMIQSMNQKIDKINRALATSINSSKIETQLRKSTEDYNAGRIDMQLYNKHLNELVKRAEARREPAVAY
;
A
#
# COMPACT_ATOMS: atom_id res chain seq x y z
N MET A 1 -4.24 38.57 44.48
CA MET A 1 -3.07 38.27 43.64
C MET A 1 -2.73 36.78 43.64
N ASP A 2 -2.88 36.08 44.77
CA ASP A 2 -2.52 34.64 44.89
C ASP A 2 -3.31 33.69 43.99
N ASN A 3 -4.60 34.00 43.74
CA ASN A 3 -5.43 33.19 42.83
C ASN A 3 -5.02 33.30 41.35
N PHE A 4 -4.39 34.41 40.95
CA PHE A 4 -3.93 34.61 39.58
C PHE A 4 -2.69 33.76 39.28
N TYR A 5 -1.72 33.74 40.21
CA TYR A 5 -0.51 32.93 40.08
C TYR A 5 -0.78 31.43 40.15
N SER A 6 -1.72 30.99 40.99
CA SER A 6 -2.13 29.57 41.05
C SER A 6 -2.79 29.10 39.75
N LEU A 7 -3.67 29.92 39.14
CA LEU A 7 -4.24 29.62 37.82
C LEU A 7 -3.16 29.55 36.72
N LEU A 8 -2.14 30.41 36.78
CA LEU A 8 -1.02 30.41 35.84
C LEU A 8 -0.18 29.12 35.94
N ILE A 9 0.14 28.70 37.17
CA ILE A 9 0.92 27.48 37.43
C ILE A 9 0.13 26.23 37.01
N ILE A 10 -1.15 26.15 37.38
CA ILE A 10 -2.02 25.02 37.03
C ILE A 10 -2.24 24.95 35.51
N GLY A 11 -2.50 26.10 34.86
CA GLY A 11 -2.65 26.17 33.41
C GLY A 11 -1.39 25.72 32.68
N SER A 12 -0.21 26.14 33.16
CA SER A 12 1.08 25.72 32.60
C SER A 12 1.30 24.21 32.73
N LEU A 13 0.98 23.64 33.89
CA LEU A 13 1.05 22.18 34.13
C LEU A 13 0.13 21.39 33.20
N ILE A 14 -1.11 21.86 32.99
CA ILE A 14 -2.07 21.21 32.10
C ILE A 14 -1.55 21.19 30.66
N VAL A 15 -1.03 22.32 30.16
CA VAL A 15 -0.47 22.40 28.80
C VAL A 15 0.72 21.46 28.62
N LEU A 16 1.62 21.40 29.61
CA LEU A 16 2.76 20.47 29.58
C LEU A 16 2.32 19.00 29.55
N LEU A 17 1.29 18.64 30.32
CA LEU A 17 0.73 17.29 30.33
C LEU A 17 0.09 16.93 28.98
N ILE A 18 -0.65 17.85 28.35
CA ILE A 18 -1.25 17.64 27.02
C ILE A 18 -0.16 17.38 25.98
N LEU A 19 0.92 18.18 25.98
CA LEU A 19 2.05 18.01 25.07
C LEU A 19 2.74 16.64 25.25
N GLN A 20 3.01 16.26 26.51
CA GLN A 20 3.59 14.95 26.81
C GLN A 20 2.68 13.80 26.35
N PHE A 21 1.37 13.94 26.57
CA PHE A 21 0.39 12.94 26.17
C PHE A 21 0.29 12.81 24.64
N ASP A 22 0.30 13.93 23.90
CA ASP A 22 0.32 13.92 22.43
C ASP A 22 1.58 13.20 21.91
N ILE A 23 2.75 13.49 22.48
CA ILE A 23 4.01 12.81 22.11
C ILE A 23 3.92 11.30 22.38
N GLN A 24 3.40 10.88 23.53
CA GLN A 24 3.25 9.47 23.86
C GLN A 24 2.25 8.76 22.95
N GLN A 25 1.11 9.39 22.64
CA GLN A 25 0.12 8.84 21.70
C GLN A 25 0.71 8.67 20.31
N ARG A 26 1.42 9.67 19.78
CA ARG A 26 2.10 9.57 18.48
C ARG A 26 3.10 8.41 18.44
N ARG A 27 3.83 8.17 19.53
CA ARG A 27 4.76 7.02 19.63
C ARG A 27 4.01 5.68 19.63
N LYS A 28 2.89 5.57 20.34
CA LYS A 28 2.05 4.37 20.34
C LYS A 28 1.46 4.10 18.96
N VAL A 29 0.91 5.12 18.31
CA VAL A 29 0.36 5.01 16.95
C VAL A 29 1.45 4.64 15.96
N LYS A 30 2.64 5.26 16.00
CA LYS A 30 3.78 4.87 15.17
C LYS A 30 4.24 3.43 15.43
N LYS A 31 4.20 2.96 16.68
CA LYS A 31 4.56 1.58 17.03
C LYS A 31 3.53 0.59 16.47
N VAL A 32 2.24 0.88 16.64
CA VAL A 32 1.15 0.09 16.03
C VAL A 32 1.30 0.10 14.52
N LEU A 33 1.44 1.25 13.87
CA LEU A 33 1.69 1.39 12.43
C LEU A 33 2.94 0.64 11.95
N LYS A 34 3.99 0.58 12.77
CA LYS A 34 5.21 -0.19 12.44
C LYS A 34 4.98 -1.69 12.57
N GLN A 35 4.21 -2.13 13.57
CA GLN A 35 3.78 -3.52 13.70
C GLN A 35 2.74 -3.91 12.63
N THR A 36 1.86 -3.00 12.23
CA THR A 36 0.93 -3.15 11.10
C THR A 36 1.55 -2.79 9.76
N ASN A 37 2.83 -2.41 9.68
CA ASN A 37 3.58 -2.44 8.42
C ASN A 37 3.82 -3.90 7.98
N ASP A 38 3.87 -4.82 8.94
CA ASP A 38 3.77 -6.27 8.70
C ASP A 38 2.34 -6.68 8.34
N VAL A 39 1.35 -5.89 8.79
CA VAL A 39 -0.07 -6.03 8.47
C VAL A 39 -0.54 -5.01 7.40
N GLN A 40 0.35 -4.71 6.43
CA GLN A 40 -0.02 -4.10 5.16
C GLN A 40 -0.58 -5.09 4.10
N PRO A 41 -0.93 -6.38 4.36
CA PRO A 41 -1.32 -7.28 3.30
C PRO A 41 -2.75 -6.99 2.85
N LEU A 42 -3.67 -6.43 3.66
CA LEU A 42 -5.07 -6.37 3.22
C LEU A 42 -5.28 -5.42 2.03
N LEU A 43 -4.83 -4.17 2.15
CA LEU A 43 -4.93 -3.20 1.06
C LEU A 43 -4.01 -3.57 -0.11
N MET A 44 -2.84 -4.15 0.18
CA MET A 44 -1.91 -4.56 -0.87
C MET A 44 -2.44 -5.78 -1.64
N ILE A 45 -3.03 -6.78 -0.97
CA ILE A 45 -3.75 -7.92 -1.58
C ILE A 45 -4.91 -7.40 -2.44
N GLN A 46 -5.72 -6.48 -1.91
CA GLN A 46 -6.82 -5.89 -2.68
C GLN A 46 -6.30 -5.20 -3.95
N SER A 47 -5.21 -4.42 -3.84
CA SER A 47 -4.60 -3.76 -5.00
C SER A 47 -4.02 -4.76 -6.01
N MET A 48 -3.44 -5.86 -5.53
CA MET A 48 -2.91 -6.93 -6.39
C MET A 48 -4.03 -7.66 -7.13
N ASN A 49 -5.12 -8.00 -6.45
CA ASN A 49 -6.30 -8.60 -7.07
C ASN A 49 -6.88 -7.69 -8.15
N GLN A 50 -7.00 -6.39 -7.88
CA GLN A 50 -7.42 -5.42 -8.89
C GLN A 50 -6.47 -5.35 -10.09
N LYS A 51 -5.14 -5.46 -9.88
CA LYS A 51 -4.15 -5.52 -10.98
C LYS A 51 -4.29 -6.80 -11.80
N ILE A 52 -4.48 -7.96 -11.15
CA ILE A 52 -4.71 -9.25 -11.81
C ILE A 52 -5.97 -9.18 -12.68
N ASP A 53 -7.07 -8.64 -12.14
CA ASP A 53 -8.32 -8.46 -12.89
C ASP A 53 -8.14 -7.55 -14.10
N LYS A 54 -7.38 -6.46 -13.97
CA LYS A 54 -7.04 -5.58 -15.10
C LYS A 54 -6.25 -6.31 -16.17
N ILE A 55 -5.24 -7.09 -15.79
CA ILE A 55 -4.44 -7.89 -16.72
C ILE A 55 -5.35 -8.90 -17.43
N ASN A 56 -6.19 -9.64 -16.70
CA ASN A 56 -7.10 -10.62 -17.27
C ASN A 56 -8.10 -10.00 -18.26
N ARG A 57 -8.65 -8.82 -17.96
CA ARG A 57 -9.51 -8.08 -18.89
C ARG A 57 -8.77 -7.64 -20.16
N ALA A 58 -7.52 -7.18 -20.02
CA ALA A 58 -6.69 -6.79 -21.15
C ALA A 58 -6.25 -8.00 -22.01
N LEU A 59 -5.96 -9.13 -21.38
CA LEU A 59 -5.65 -10.41 -22.03
C LEU A 59 -6.86 -10.93 -22.82
N ALA A 60 -8.07 -10.90 -22.24
CA ALA A 60 -9.31 -11.33 -22.89
C ALA A 60 -9.65 -10.54 -24.17
N THR A 61 -9.18 -9.29 -24.26
CA THR A 61 -9.42 -8.42 -25.42
C THR A 61 -8.34 -8.57 -26.50
N SER A 62 -7.19 -9.21 -26.21
CA SER A 62 -6.04 -9.26 -27.13
C SER A 62 -5.75 -10.67 -27.65
N ILE A 63 -5.72 -10.82 -28.99
CA ILE A 63 -5.63 -12.11 -29.69
C ILE A 63 -4.27 -12.82 -29.48
N ASN A 64 -3.22 -12.10 -29.05
CA ASN A 64 -1.85 -12.63 -28.93
C ASN A 64 -1.28 -12.60 -27.49
N SER A 65 -2.13 -12.80 -26.49
CA SER A 65 -1.86 -12.46 -25.08
C SER A 65 -1.10 -13.53 -24.26
N SER A 66 -0.82 -14.70 -24.88
CA SER A 66 -0.22 -15.89 -24.25
C SER A 66 1.08 -15.66 -23.47
N LYS A 67 1.95 -14.74 -23.93
CA LYS A 67 3.22 -14.44 -23.23
C LYS A 67 3.00 -13.72 -21.89
N ILE A 68 2.05 -12.79 -21.84
CA ILE A 68 1.73 -12.04 -20.61
C ILE A 68 1.02 -12.96 -19.62
N GLU A 69 0.12 -13.82 -20.11
CA GLU A 69 -0.57 -14.83 -19.30
C GLU A 69 0.42 -15.82 -18.67
N THR A 70 1.38 -16.33 -19.45
CA THR A 70 2.41 -17.25 -18.94
C THR A 70 3.28 -16.59 -17.87
N GLN A 71 3.65 -15.32 -18.06
CA GLN A 71 4.43 -14.56 -17.07
C GLN A 71 3.64 -14.28 -15.79
N LEU A 72 2.35 -13.95 -15.91
CA LEU A 72 1.45 -13.77 -14.78
C LEU A 72 1.31 -15.07 -13.98
N ARG A 73 1.09 -16.19 -14.66
CA ARG A 73 0.94 -17.50 -14.02
C ARG A 73 2.19 -17.92 -13.27
N LYS A 74 3.35 -17.83 -13.92
CA LYS A 74 4.65 -18.12 -13.29
C LYS A 74 4.90 -17.25 -12.05
N SER A 75 4.67 -15.95 -12.15
CA SER A 75 4.89 -15.06 -11.01
C SER A 75 3.93 -15.32 -9.85
N THR A 76 2.71 -15.79 -10.14
CA THR A 76 1.72 -16.15 -9.13
C THR A 76 2.06 -17.49 -8.47
N GLU A 77 2.53 -18.46 -9.24
CA GLU A 77 3.05 -19.73 -8.73
C GLU A 77 4.27 -19.51 -7.82
N ASP A 78 5.24 -18.67 -8.23
CA ASP A 78 6.42 -18.37 -7.41
C ASP A 78 6.04 -17.64 -6.11
N TYR A 79 5.01 -16.78 -6.12
CA TYR A 79 4.49 -16.14 -4.91
C TYR A 79 3.77 -17.14 -3.99
N ASN A 80 2.89 -17.96 -4.55
CA ASN A 80 2.16 -18.99 -3.78
C ASN A 80 3.08 -20.06 -3.18
N ALA A 81 4.19 -20.35 -3.85
CA ALA A 81 5.24 -21.24 -3.35
C ALA A 81 6.19 -20.58 -2.33
N GLY A 82 5.99 -19.30 -2.01
CA GLY A 82 6.84 -18.54 -1.08
C GLY A 82 8.24 -18.25 -1.60
N ARG A 83 8.49 -18.38 -2.90
CA ARG A 83 9.81 -18.13 -3.53
C ARG A 83 10.10 -16.65 -3.73
N ILE A 84 9.05 -15.83 -3.83
CA ILE A 84 9.15 -14.37 -3.93
C ILE A 84 8.28 -13.72 -2.86
N ASP A 85 8.74 -12.61 -2.31
CA ASP A 85 7.95 -11.82 -1.37
C ASP A 85 6.82 -11.05 -2.08
N MET A 86 5.89 -10.54 -1.28
CA MET A 86 4.72 -9.84 -1.77
C MET A 86 5.04 -8.51 -2.47
N GLN A 87 6.11 -7.81 -2.09
CA GLN A 87 6.54 -6.57 -2.75
C GLN A 87 7.12 -6.85 -4.14
N LEU A 88 7.93 -7.91 -4.26
CA LEU A 88 8.49 -8.37 -5.53
C LEU A 88 7.38 -8.85 -6.46
N TYR A 89 6.39 -9.58 -5.93
CA TYR A 89 5.20 -9.97 -6.68
C TYR A 89 4.39 -8.76 -7.16
N ASN A 90 4.13 -7.78 -6.29
CA ASN A 90 3.43 -6.54 -6.65
C ASN A 90 4.19 -5.76 -7.74
N LYS A 91 5.53 -5.71 -7.67
CA LYS A 91 6.37 -5.10 -8.72
C LYS A 91 6.19 -5.81 -10.07
N HIS A 92 6.23 -7.14 -10.10
CA HIS A 92 5.97 -7.92 -11.32
C HIS A 92 4.58 -7.66 -11.89
N LEU A 93 3.53 -7.63 -11.05
CA LEU A 93 2.18 -7.28 -11.47
C LEU A 93 2.12 -5.87 -12.08
N ASN A 94 2.83 -4.90 -11.50
CA ASN A 94 2.86 -3.53 -12.01
C ASN A 94 3.50 -3.44 -13.39
N GLU A 95 4.57 -4.20 -13.63
CA GLU A 95 5.20 -4.31 -14.96
C GLU A 95 4.28 -4.98 -15.99
N LEU A 96 3.57 -6.03 -15.58
CA LEU A 96 2.61 -6.74 -16.45
C LEU A 96 1.41 -5.86 -16.83
N VAL A 97 0.88 -5.06 -15.89
CA VAL A 97 -0.16 -4.07 -16.16
C VAL A 97 0.33 -3.06 -17.21
N LYS A 98 1.50 -2.47 -17.02
CA LYS A 98 2.07 -1.52 -18.00
C LYS A 98 2.19 -2.12 -19.40
N ARG A 99 2.64 -3.38 -19.50
CA ARG A 99 2.77 -4.08 -20.80
C ARG A 99 1.41 -4.40 -21.42
N ALA A 100 0.41 -4.74 -20.60
CA ALA A 100 -0.95 -5.01 -21.06
C ALA A 100 -1.65 -3.71 -21.53
N GLU A 101 -1.42 -2.60 -20.83
CA GLU A 101 -1.94 -1.27 -21.20
C GLU A 101 -1.26 -0.73 -22.47
N ALA A 102 0.07 -0.80 -22.58
CA ALA A 102 0.81 -0.39 -23.77
C ALA A 102 0.39 -1.16 -25.04
N ARG A 103 -0.16 -2.37 -24.88
CA ARG A 103 -0.66 -3.19 -26.00
C ARG A 103 -2.12 -2.89 -26.34
N ARG A 104 -2.85 -2.23 -25.45
CA ARG A 104 -4.24 -1.82 -25.63
C ARG A 104 -4.36 -0.49 -26.39
N GLU A 105 -3.28 0.26 -26.56
CA GLU A 105 -3.24 1.44 -27.43
C GLU A 105 -2.83 1.05 -28.87
N PRO A 106 -3.77 0.76 -29.80
CA PRO A 106 -3.50 0.96 -31.20
C PRO A 106 -3.70 2.45 -31.53
N ALA A 107 -2.68 3.05 -32.14
CA ALA A 107 -2.77 4.11 -33.13
C ALA A 107 -4.05 5.01 -33.07
N VAL A 108 -4.00 6.06 -32.25
CA VAL A 108 -4.73 7.30 -32.57
C VAL A 108 -3.67 8.36 -32.83
N ALA A 109 -2.95 8.19 -33.94
CA ALA A 109 -2.23 9.29 -34.57
C ALA A 109 -3.26 9.99 -35.48
N TYR A 110 -3.72 11.16 -35.04
CA TYR A 110 -4.39 12.14 -35.91
C TYR A 110 -3.37 12.79 -36.83
#